data_AF-A0A8S1T9B9-F1
#
_entry.id   AF-A0A8S1T9B9-F1
#
_cell.length_a   1.000
_cell.length_b   1.000
_cell.length_c   1.000
_cell.angle_alpha   90.00
_cell.angle_beta   90.00
_cell.angle_gamma   90.00
#
_symmetry.space_group_name_H-M   'P 1'
#
loop_
_entity.id
_entity.type
_entity.pdbx_description
1 polymer ?
#
loop_
_entity_poly.entity_id
_entity_poly.type
_entity_poly.pdbx_seq_one_letter_code
_entity_poly.pdbx_strand_id
1 'polypeptide(L)'
;MKIRKTLDRENRKPKKWLQNYFVPFIPKWSQKIVDNKKKSIFFLLCLGLFAYYEGFQYLHHKILHREPLKSKFNRWIFKVKNLPQQSLVEFQPITTLNQNTVDQLKEIYLKYEQEMKYGMSRKLMFEVYESLNLFQKDEERIGFYRQSGYYKKRNQKVSSVHFQQFIKIFEDALKKLNKKGNTITESELVSQFIQLCSEKQDEIKKWENKIQQKRAEFVKLLPELQDQKQGLIRQMLSENPYVTEEYIQQELENKGLYGLGTKDKLQIYDLQLSLHKVLLDSKKAKLYNSMLFGQSTLSAQKEKKLRNKIMIEEEKVNELQVKRNEVAEKFKVLFKKQEIFDI
;
A
#
# COMPACT_ATOMS: atom_id res chain seq x y z
N MET A 1 -12.29 -3.80 -21.53
CA MET A 1 -10.97 -3.21 -21.90
C MET A 1 -9.86 -3.34 -20.84
N LYS A 2 -10.14 -3.63 -19.55
CA LYS A 2 -9.12 -3.77 -18.50
C LYS A 2 -8.50 -5.18 -18.38
N ILE A 3 -9.16 -6.24 -18.84
CA ILE A 3 -8.68 -7.64 -18.74
C ILE A 3 -7.57 -7.95 -19.77
N ARG A 4 -7.66 -7.39 -20.99
CA ARG A 4 -6.62 -7.54 -22.04
C ARG A 4 -5.25 -7.01 -21.60
N LYS A 5 -5.20 -5.92 -20.82
CA LYS A 5 -3.94 -5.34 -20.31
C LYS A 5 -3.25 -6.17 -19.22
N THR A 6 -3.98 -7.08 -18.57
CA THR A 6 -3.42 -7.95 -17.52
C THR A 6 -2.82 -9.22 -18.13
N LEU A 7 -3.48 -9.79 -19.14
CA LEU A 7 -2.97 -10.95 -19.90
C LEU A 7 -1.73 -10.61 -20.75
N ASP A 8 -1.61 -9.38 -21.27
CA ASP A 8 -0.41 -8.93 -22.00
C ASP A 8 0.83 -8.72 -21.11
N ARG A 9 0.70 -8.75 -19.78
CA ARG A 9 1.85 -8.63 -18.85
C ARG A 9 2.55 -9.96 -18.60
N GLU A 10 1.83 -11.07 -18.66
CA GLU A 10 2.38 -12.41 -18.42
C GLU A 10 3.02 -13.02 -19.68
N ASN A 11 2.62 -12.56 -20.88
CA ASN A 11 3.18 -12.98 -22.17
C ASN A 11 4.28 -12.05 -22.73
N ARG A 12 4.90 -11.19 -21.92
CA ARG A 12 6.00 -10.35 -22.40
C ARG A 12 7.23 -11.21 -22.72
N LYS A 13 7.52 -11.39 -24.01
CA LYS A 13 8.82 -11.87 -24.46
C LYS A 13 9.94 -11.07 -23.77
N PRO A 14 11.01 -11.73 -23.30
CA PRO A 14 12.11 -11.05 -22.63
C PRO A 14 12.64 -9.90 -23.49
N LYS A 15 13.06 -8.80 -22.85
CA LYS A 15 13.47 -7.57 -23.54
C LYS A 15 14.53 -7.89 -24.62
N LYS A 16 14.40 -7.31 -25.82
CA LYS A 16 15.30 -7.55 -26.98
C LYS A 16 16.79 -7.47 -26.65
N TRP A 17 17.21 -6.61 -25.71
CA TRP A 17 18.63 -6.53 -25.30
C TRP A 17 19.09 -7.80 -24.55
N LEU A 18 18.23 -8.40 -23.71
CA LEU A 18 18.49 -9.68 -23.04
C LEU A 18 18.57 -10.83 -24.04
N GLN A 19 17.72 -10.83 -25.07
CA GLN A 19 17.81 -11.82 -26.15
C GLN A 19 19.07 -11.65 -27.01
N ASN A 20 19.46 -10.42 -27.34
CA ASN A 20 20.62 -10.17 -28.19
C ASN A 20 21.97 -10.31 -27.47
N TYR A 21 22.04 -10.06 -26.15
CA TYR A 21 23.30 -10.19 -25.39
C TYR A 21 23.52 -11.56 -24.76
N PHE A 22 22.48 -12.22 -24.23
CA PHE A 22 22.68 -13.48 -23.49
C PHE A 22 22.52 -14.73 -24.36
N VAL A 23 21.55 -14.76 -25.26
CA VAL A 23 21.17 -15.98 -26.00
C VAL A 23 22.26 -16.49 -26.96
N PRO A 24 23.06 -15.64 -27.66
CA PRO A 24 24.15 -16.13 -28.51
C PRO A 24 25.33 -16.73 -27.73
N PHE A 25 25.47 -16.40 -26.44
CA PHE A 25 26.56 -16.87 -25.60
C PHE A 25 26.27 -18.20 -24.92
N ILE A 26 25.01 -18.59 -24.77
CA ILE A 26 24.61 -19.84 -24.10
C ILE A 26 25.18 -21.09 -24.79
N PRO A 27 25.14 -21.26 -26.13
CA PRO A 27 25.62 -22.47 -26.78
C PRO A 27 27.16 -22.58 -26.84
N LYS A 28 27.87 -21.46 -27.01
CA LYS A 28 29.34 -21.42 -27.00
C LYS A 28 29.92 -21.69 -25.60
N TRP A 29 29.16 -21.39 -24.55
CA TRP A 29 29.60 -21.56 -23.17
C TRP A 29 29.20 -22.89 -22.57
N SER A 30 28.05 -23.46 -22.96
CA SER A 30 27.66 -24.82 -22.55
C SER A 30 28.67 -25.88 -23.01
N GLN A 31 29.33 -25.67 -24.16
CA GLN A 31 30.41 -26.56 -24.62
C GLN A 31 31.72 -26.42 -23.82
N LYS A 32 32.00 -25.25 -23.21
CA LYS A 32 33.21 -25.04 -22.37
C LYS A 32 33.02 -25.40 -20.89
N ILE A 33 31.77 -25.60 -20.44
CA ILE A 33 31.41 -25.86 -19.03
C ILE A 33 31.46 -27.36 -18.67
N VAL A 34 31.58 -28.26 -19.66
CA VAL A 34 31.63 -29.71 -19.42
C VAL A 34 32.91 -30.13 -18.65
N ASP A 35 34.01 -29.38 -18.73
CA ASP A 35 35.32 -29.88 -18.29
C ASP A 35 35.87 -29.37 -16.95
N ASN A 36 35.16 -28.56 -16.17
CA ASN A 36 35.73 -28.19 -14.86
C ASN A 36 34.68 -27.76 -13.82
N LYS A 37 34.21 -28.73 -13.02
CA LYS A 37 33.31 -28.54 -11.86
C LYS A 37 33.76 -27.45 -10.88
N LYS A 38 35.06 -27.18 -10.77
CA LYS A 38 35.59 -26.15 -9.84
C LYS A 38 35.36 -24.71 -10.33
N LYS A 39 35.35 -24.47 -11.65
CA LYS A 39 35.13 -23.12 -12.22
C LYS A 39 33.65 -22.73 -12.22
N SER A 40 32.74 -23.69 -12.36
CA SER A 40 31.29 -23.46 -12.27
C SER A 40 30.84 -23.13 -10.85
N ILE A 41 31.44 -23.75 -9.82
CA ILE A 41 31.18 -23.39 -8.41
C ILE A 41 31.70 -21.97 -8.12
N PHE A 42 32.90 -21.62 -8.57
CA PHE A 42 33.45 -20.27 -8.41
C PHE A 42 32.60 -19.21 -9.11
N PHE A 43 32.10 -19.51 -10.31
CA PHE A 43 31.23 -18.58 -11.06
C PHE A 43 29.84 -18.43 -10.43
N LEU A 44 29.24 -19.49 -9.89
CA LEU A 44 28.00 -19.40 -9.10
C LEU A 44 28.20 -18.61 -7.81
N LEU A 45 29.36 -18.73 -7.18
CA LEU A 45 29.76 -17.89 -6.05
C LEU A 45 29.92 -16.43 -6.45
N CYS A 46 30.57 -16.13 -7.58
CA CYS A 46 30.68 -14.76 -8.10
C CYS A 46 29.33 -14.17 -8.49
N LEU A 47 28.44 -14.94 -9.15
CA LEU A 47 27.06 -14.52 -9.46
C LEU A 47 26.22 -14.33 -8.19
N GLY A 48 26.38 -15.20 -7.20
CA GLY A 48 25.76 -15.09 -5.89
C GLY A 48 26.25 -13.84 -5.16
N LEU A 49 27.55 -13.57 -5.18
CA LEU A 49 28.15 -12.36 -4.62
C LEU A 49 27.72 -11.11 -5.38
N PHE A 50 27.62 -11.14 -6.71
CA PHE A 50 27.17 -10.00 -7.53
C PHE A 50 25.68 -9.70 -7.31
N ALA A 51 24.83 -10.73 -7.28
CA ALA A 51 23.42 -10.61 -6.96
C ALA A 51 23.20 -10.17 -5.51
N TYR A 52 24.05 -10.62 -4.58
CA TYR A 52 24.07 -10.16 -3.20
C TYR A 52 24.53 -8.71 -3.12
N TYR A 53 25.55 -8.28 -3.88
CA TYR A 53 26.08 -6.91 -3.86
C TYR A 53 25.14 -5.91 -4.53
N GLU A 54 24.54 -6.23 -5.69
CA GLU A 54 23.50 -5.40 -6.31
C GLU A 54 22.22 -5.40 -5.49
N GLY A 55 21.84 -6.56 -4.95
CA GLY A 55 20.72 -6.70 -4.02
C GLY A 55 20.95 -5.88 -2.76
N PHE A 56 22.18 -5.84 -2.24
CA PHE A 56 22.60 -5.07 -1.08
C PHE A 56 22.71 -3.59 -1.42
N GLN A 57 23.22 -3.16 -2.57
CA GLN A 57 23.18 -1.75 -2.98
C GLN A 57 21.75 -1.27 -3.18
N TYR A 58 20.87 -2.10 -3.74
CA TYR A 58 19.45 -1.81 -3.84
C TYR A 58 18.79 -1.76 -2.46
N LEU A 59 19.09 -2.70 -1.55
CA LEU A 59 18.59 -2.70 -0.18
C LEU A 59 19.13 -1.49 0.61
N HIS A 60 20.41 -1.19 0.49
CA HIS A 60 21.14 -0.11 1.15
C HIS A 60 20.63 1.25 0.66
N HIS A 61 20.41 1.42 -0.64
CA HIS A 61 19.71 2.58 -1.20
C HIS A 61 18.26 2.66 -0.71
N LYS A 62 17.58 1.52 -0.49
CA LYS A 62 16.22 1.48 0.08
C LYS A 62 16.19 1.74 1.59
N ILE A 63 17.25 1.38 2.31
CA ILE A 63 17.38 1.49 3.76
C ILE A 63 17.86 2.89 4.14
N LEU A 64 18.89 3.42 3.47
CA LEU A 64 19.39 4.79 3.69
C LEU A 64 18.38 5.88 3.33
N HIS A 65 17.47 5.62 2.39
CA HIS A 65 16.47 6.61 1.95
C HIS A 65 15.07 6.38 2.50
N ARG A 66 14.91 5.43 3.42
CA ARG A 66 13.65 5.24 4.14
C ARG A 66 13.76 5.85 5.53
N GLU A 67 12.69 6.52 5.89
CA GLU A 67 12.41 6.86 7.28
C GLU A 67 12.60 5.64 8.19
N PRO A 68 13.21 5.81 9.39
CA PRO A 68 13.39 4.72 10.35
C PRO A 68 12.07 4.01 10.63
N LEU A 69 12.11 2.66 10.72
CA LEU A 69 10.94 1.83 11.00
C LEU A 69 10.14 2.34 12.21
N LYS A 70 10.83 2.78 13.26
CA LYS A 70 10.23 3.39 14.46
C LYS A 70 9.39 4.63 14.15
N SER A 71 9.91 5.55 13.33
CA SER A 71 9.20 6.76 12.90
C SER A 71 8.00 6.46 12.00
N LYS A 72 8.12 5.43 11.15
CA LYS A 72 7.03 4.94 10.30
C LYS A 72 5.91 4.30 11.13
N PHE A 73 6.26 3.51 12.14
CA PHE A 73 5.31 2.89 13.06
C PHE A 73 4.61 3.92 13.95
N ASN A 74 5.35 4.88 14.53
CA ASN A 74 4.77 5.93 15.36
C ASN A 74 3.74 6.77 14.59
N ARG A 75 4.02 7.05 13.32
CA ARG A 75 3.10 7.79 12.43
C ARG A 75 1.86 6.99 12.03
N TRP A 76 1.99 5.68 11.88
CA TRP A 76 0.88 4.78 11.55
C TRP A 76 -0.04 4.51 12.75
N ILE A 77 0.55 4.26 13.92
CA ILE A 77 -0.17 3.82 15.11
C ILE A 77 -0.80 5.00 15.83
N PHE A 78 -0.09 6.11 16.01
CA PHE A 78 -0.54 7.17 16.92
C PHE A 78 -1.31 8.31 16.26
N LYS A 79 -1.61 8.26 14.94
CA LYS A 79 -2.20 9.40 14.18
C LYS A 79 -1.56 10.73 14.60
N VAL A 80 -0.24 10.73 14.86
CA VAL A 80 0.43 11.86 15.52
C VAL A 80 0.25 13.07 14.64
N LYS A 81 -0.35 14.11 15.22
CA LYS A 81 -0.63 15.37 14.53
C LYS A 81 0.62 16.07 13.99
N ASN A 82 1.82 15.70 14.42
CA ASN A 82 3.07 16.33 14.00
C ASN A 82 4.14 15.25 13.76
N LEU A 83 5.01 15.51 12.78
CA LEU A 83 6.13 14.66 12.41
C LEU A 83 7.04 14.35 13.62
N PRO A 84 7.79 13.23 13.59
CA PRO A 84 8.84 13.01 14.56
C PRO A 84 9.87 14.15 14.47
N GLN A 85 10.13 14.83 15.61
CA GLN A 85 11.26 15.74 15.86
C GLN A 85 12.64 15.01 15.76
N GLN A 86 12.80 14.04 14.86
CA GLN A 86 13.93 13.10 14.82
C GLN A 86 14.87 13.27 13.62
N SER A 87 15.06 14.48 13.08
CA SER A 87 16.16 14.74 12.13
C SER A 87 17.40 15.37 12.75
N LEU A 88 17.49 15.46 14.08
CA LEU A 88 18.65 16.01 14.81
C LEU A 88 19.77 14.99 15.07
N VAL A 89 19.62 13.73 14.65
CA VAL A 89 20.75 12.78 14.72
C VAL A 89 21.68 13.07 13.56
N GLU A 90 22.78 13.76 13.87
CA GLU A 90 24.09 13.90 13.19
C GLU A 90 24.31 13.09 11.89
N PHE A 91 23.47 13.26 10.88
CA PHE A 91 23.69 12.61 9.59
C PHE A 91 24.28 13.64 8.64
N GLN A 92 25.61 13.61 8.51
CA GLN A 92 26.29 14.36 7.46
C GLN A 92 25.85 13.79 6.11
N PRO A 93 25.22 14.59 5.23
CA PRO A 93 24.81 14.10 3.92
C PRO A 93 26.06 13.74 3.11
N ILE A 94 26.05 12.60 2.44
CA ILE A 94 27.07 12.31 1.41
C ILE A 94 26.78 13.26 0.24
N THR A 95 27.61 14.28 0.07
CA THR A 95 27.42 15.37 -0.88
C THR A 95 28.75 15.85 -1.46
N THR A 96 28.73 16.42 -2.67
CA THR A 96 29.89 17.08 -3.28
C THR A 96 29.88 18.60 -3.08
N LEU A 97 28.88 19.12 -2.35
CA LEU A 97 28.72 20.55 -2.11
C LEU A 97 29.73 21.08 -1.09
N ASN A 98 30.03 22.37 -1.19
CA ASN A 98 30.86 23.05 -0.19
C ASN A 98 30.19 23.07 1.19
N GLN A 99 31.00 23.02 2.26
CA GLN A 99 30.46 23.01 3.63
C GLN A 99 29.62 24.24 3.95
N ASN A 100 30.04 25.43 3.49
CA ASN A 100 29.27 26.67 3.66
C ASN A 100 27.87 26.58 3.01
N THR A 101 27.78 26.00 1.81
CA THR A 101 26.51 25.71 1.12
C THR A 101 25.63 24.78 1.96
N VAL A 102 26.22 23.71 2.50
CA VAL A 102 25.49 22.73 3.34
C VAL A 102 24.95 23.38 4.61
N ASP A 103 25.74 24.25 5.26
CA ASP A 103 25.34 24.94 6.48
C ASP A 103 24.18 25.92 6.24
N GLN A 104 24.22 26.71 5.15
CA GLN A 104 23.12 27.59 4.75
C GLN A 104 21.84 26.79 4.44
N LEU A 105 21.96 25.68 3.72
CA LEU A 105 20.84 24.79 3.41
C LEU A 105 20.29 24.12 4.68
N LYS A 106 21.14 23.80 5.65
CA LYS A 106 20.74 23.22 6.94
C LYS A 106 19.92 24.19 7.78
N GLU A 107 20.34 25.45 7.84
CA GLU A 107 19.61 26.49 8.56
C GLU A 107 18.18 26.64 8.03
N ILE A 108 18.06 26.77 6.71
CA ILE A 108 16.76 26.89 6.04
C ILE A 108 15.92 25.63 6.19
N TYR A 109 16.54 24.45 6.12
CA TYR A 109 15.86 23.18 6.39
C TYR A 109 15.26 23.15 7.79
N LEU A 110 16.05 23.48 8.81
CA LEU A 110 15.60 23.45 10.20
C LEU A 110 14.50 24.48 10.48
N LYS A 111 14.61 25.67 9.90
CA LYS A 111 13.58 26.71 9.98
C LYS A 111 12.23 26.18 9.48
N TYR A 112 12.18 25.63 8.27
CA TYR A 112 10.89 25.13 7.72
C TYR A 112 10.42 23.84 8.37
N GLU A 113 11.32 22.99 8.86
CA GLU A 113 10.94 21.81 9.65
C GLU A 113 10.19 22.20 10.93
N GLN A 114 10.49 23.37 11.50
CA GLN A 114 9.82 23.91 12.70
C GLN A 114 8.57 24.74 12.38
N GLU A 115 8.62 25.59 11.34
CA GLU A 115 7.54 26.54 11.04
C GLU A 115 6.35 25.93 10.29
N MET A 116 6.55 24.85 9.54
CA MET A 116 5.52 24.25 8.68
C MET A 116 4.85 23.03 9.33
N LYS A 117 3.56 22.82 9.01
CA LYS A 117 2.80 21.71 9.61
C LYS A 117 3.28 20.34 9.13
N TYR A 118 3.77 20.26 7.90
CA TYR A 118 4.37 19.03 7.37
C TYR A 118 5.90 19.11 7.26
N GLY A 119 6.54 19.99 8.03
CA GLY A 119 7.98 20.24 7.99
C GLY A 119 8.44 20.74 6.63
N MET A 120 9.69 20.44 6.22
CA MET A 120 10.16 20.73 4.87
C MET A 120 9.39 19.89 3.84
N SER A 121 8.27 20.42 3.36
CA SER A 121 7.32 19.61 2.59
C SER A 121 7.83 19.30 1.19
N ARG A 122 7.56 18.09 0.70
CA ARG A 122 7.87 17.72 -0.68
C ARG A 122 7.07 18.51 -1.71
N LYS A 123 5.90 19.07 -1.32
CA LYS A 123 5.15 19.99 -2.15
C LYS A 123 5.90 21.32 -2.34
N LEU A 124 6.51 21.88 -1.29
CA LEU A 124 7.38 23.05 -1.40
C LEU A 124 8.55 22.78 -2.35
N MET A 125 9.25 21.66 -2.18
CA MET A 125 10.36 21.30 -3.07
C MET A 125 9.94 21.13 -4.53
N PHE A 126 8.73 20.62 -4.76
CA PHE A 126 8.16 20.54 -6.10
C PHE A 126 7.92 21.93 -6.71
N GLU A 127 7.33 22.86 -5.95
CA GLU A 127 7.10 24.24 -6.40
C GLU A 127 8.41 24.96 -6.72
N VAL A 128 9.44 24.79 -5.88
CA VAL A 128 10.78 25.35 -6.14
C VAL A 128 11.36 24.78 -7.44
N TYR A 129 11.25 23.47 -7.66
CA TYR A 129 11.67 22.82 -8.91
C TYR A 129 10.92 23.32 -10.15
N GLU A 130 9.62 23.58 -9.99
CA GLU A 130 8.78 24.11 -11.04
C GLU A 130 9.17 25.56 -11.37
N SER A 131 9.42 26.40 -10.36
CA SER A 131 9.91 27.78 -10.53
C SER A 131 11.28 27.85 -11.20
N LEU A 132 12.19 26.91 -10.90
CA LEU A 132 13.49 26.78 -11.59
C LEU A 132 13.37 26.16 -13.00
N ASN A 133 12.15 25.90 -13.46
CA ASN A 133 11.85 25.27 -14.74
C ASN A 133 12.62 23.96 -14.95
N LEU A 134 12.75 23.13 -13.91
CA LEU A 134 13.56 21.90 -13.94
C LEU A 134 12.81 20.68 -14.49
N PHE A 135 11.50 20.79 -14.71
CA PHE A 135 10.69 19.74 -15.33
C PHE A 135 10.57 19.98 -16.83
N GLN A 136 11.20 19.12 -17.63
CA GLN A 136 11.11 19.16 -19.10
C GLN A 136 9.90 18.38 -19.63
N LYS A 137 9.46 17.36 -18.90
CA LYS A 137 8.34 16.49 -19.28
C LYS A 137 7.40 16.26 -18.10
N ASP A 138 6.11 16.06 -18.38
CA ASP A 138 5.12 15.73 -17.34
C ASP A 138 5.45 14.44 -16.58
N GLU A 139 6.15 13.51 -17.23
CA GLU A 139 6.63 12.27 -16.62
C GLU A 139 7.61 12.54 -15.47
N GLU A 140 8.40 13.60 -15.56
CA GLU A 140 9.35 14.01 -14.50
C GLU A 140 8.63 14.59 -13.30
N ARG A 141 7.54 15.34 -13.53
CA ARG A 141 6.65 15.83 -12.46
C ARG A 141 6.07 14.67 -11.66
N ILE A 142 5.64 13.62 -12.35
CA ILE A 142 5.14 12.39 -11.72
C ILE A 142 6.30 11.62 -11.04
N GLY A 143 7.47 11.58 -11.69
CA GLY A 143 8.68 10.92 -11.19
C GLY A 143 9.17 11.51 -9.87
N PHE A 144 9.17 12.83 -9.74
CA PHE A 144 9.58 13.55 -8.53
C PHE A 144 8.84 13.05 -7.28
N TYR A 145 7.51 12.93 -7.37
CA TYR A 145 6.71 12.41 -6.27
C TYR A 145 6.90 10.91 -6.04
N ARG A 146 7.21 10.11 -7.06
CA ARG A 146 7.44 8.66 -6.92
C ARG A 146 8.77 8.35 -6.22
N GLN A 147 9.78 9.20 -6.39
CA GLN A 147 11.09 9.07 -5.74
C GLN A 147 11.02 9.24 -4.20
N SER A 148 9.89 9.73 -3.67
CA SER A 148 9.63 9.90 -2.24
C SER A 148 9.59 8.61 -1.41
N GLY A 149 9.54 7.44 -2.06
CA GLY A 149 9.39 6.15 -1.38
C GLY A 149 7.96 5.85 -0.89
N TYR A 150 7.00 6.76 -1.11
CA TYR A 150 5.58 6.53 -0.81
C TYR A 150 4.84 5.98 -2.02
N TYR A 151 4.10 4.89 -1.83
CA TYR A 151 3.35 4.23 -2.91
C TYR A 151 2.05 4.96 -3.28
N LYS A 152 1.41 5.63 -2.32
CA LYS A 152 0.10 6.29 -2.52
C LYS A 152 0.27 7.79 -2.83
N LYS A 153 -0.27 8.26 -3.97
CA LYS A 153 -0.21 9.66 -4.44
C LYS A 153 -0.52 10.71 -3.37
N ARG A 154 -1.57 10.49 -2.56
CA ARG A 154 -1.99 11.43 -1.51
C ARG A 154 -0.95 11.62 -0.39
N ASN A 155 -0.15 10.58 -0.13
CA ASN A 155 0.90 10.62 0.90
C ASN A 155 2.22 11.19 0.36
N GLN A 156 2.41 11.19 -0.96
CA GLN A 156 3.64 11.71 -1.58
C GLN A 156 3.75 13.24 -1.48
N LYS A 157 2.61 13.95 -1.45
CA LYS A 157 2.57 15.42 -1.41
C LYS A 157 2.70 16.00 0.01
N VAL A 158 2.08 15.33 0.98
CA VAL A 158 2.02 15.75 2.41
C VAL A 158 3.15 15.14 3.25
N SER A 159 4.19 14.62 2.61
CA SER A 159 5.37 14.10 3.30
C SER A 159 6.43 15.19 3.40
N SER A 160 7.07 15.31 4.56
CA SER A 160 8.36 16.01 4.63
C SER A 160 9.42 15.28 3.80
N VAL A 161 10.43 16.03 3.38
CA VAL A 161 11.68 15.48 2.90
C VAL A 161 12.66 15.46 4.07
N HIS A 162 13.46 14.42 4.20
CA HIS A 162 14.55 14.42 5.18
C HIS A 162 15.72 15.29 4.69
N PHE A 163 16.58 15.76 5.59
CA PHE A 163 17.70 16.64 5.22
C PHE A 163 18.60 16.08 4.10
N GLN A 164 18.95 14.78 4.15
CA GLN A 164 19.71 14.15 3.07
C GLN A 164 18.97 14.18 1.72
N GLN A 165 17.64 14.06 1.73
CA GLN A 165 16.82 14.16 0.52
C GLN A 165 16.75 15.60 0.03
N PHE A 166 16.67 16.57 0.96
CA PHE A 166 16.72 17.99 0.65
C PHE A 166 18.02 18.38 -0.06
N ILE A 167 19.17 17.94 0.46
CA ILE A 167 20.48 18.16 -0.17
C ILE A 167 20.56 17.49 -1.55
N LYS A 168 20.09 16.25 -1.70
CA LYS A 168 20.06 15.56 -3.01
C LYS A 168 19.18 16.28 -4.03
N ILE A 169 18.06 16.87 -3.59
CA ILE A 169 17.18 17.69 -4.43
C ILE A 169 17.95 18.96 -4.88
N PHE A 170 18.68 19.62 -3.98
CA PHE A 170 19.52 20.74 -4.37
C PHE A 170 20.61 20.36 -5.39
N GLU A 171 21.36 19.27 -5.14
CA GLU A 171 22.39 18.79 -6.07
C GLU A 171 21.85 18.41 -7.46
N ASP A 172 20.66 17.78 -7.51
CA ASP A 172 20.00 17.44 -8.76
C ASP A 172 19.56 18.70 -9.52
N ALA A 173 19.10 19.74 -8.82
CA ALA A 173 18.81 21.03 -9.42
C ALA A 173 20.06 21.67 -10.04
N LEU A 174 21.18 21.71 -9.31
CA LEU A 174 22.46 22.22 -9.80
C LEU A 174 22.92 21.48 -11.06
N LYS A 175 22.90 20.14 -11.02
CA LYS A 175 23.28 19.29 -12.16
C LYS A 175 22.38 19.53 -13.37
N LYS A 176 21.08 19.72 -13.17
CA LYS A 176 20.13 19.96 -14.27
C LYS A 176 20.30 21.34 -14.89
N LEU A 177 20.53 22.38 -14.09
CA LEU A 177 20.77 23.73 -14.61
C LEU A 177 22.06 23.79 -15.42
N ASN A 178 23.15 23.23 -14.89
CA ASN A 178 24.43 23.16 -15.61
C ASN A 178 24.34 22.33 -16.90
N LYS A 179 23.53 21.26 -16.92
CA LYS A 179 23.27 20.48 -18.16
C LYS A 179 22.43 21.23 -19.20
N LYS A 180 21.64 22.22 -18.79
CA LYS A 180 20.85 23.05 -19.70
C LYS A 180 21.67 24.17 -20.37
N GLY A 181 22.99 24.22 -20.12
CA GLY A 181 23.87 25.26 -20.64
C GLY A 181 23.92 26.53 -19.79
N ASN A 182 23.17 26.57 -18.67
CA ASN A 182 23.30 27.64 -17.69
C ASN A 182 24.45 27.28 -16.75
N THR A 183 25.63 27.88 -16.91
CA THR A 183 26.69 27.77 -15.90
C THR A 183 26.30 28.60 -14.68
N ILE A 184 25.67 27.93 -13.71
CA ILE A 184 25.32 28.51 -12.41
C ILE A 184 26.25 27.96 -11.34
N THR A 185 26.76 28.85 -10.50
CA THR A 185 27.59 28.48 -9.35
C THR A 185 26.74 27.96 -8.20
N GLU A 186 27.37 27.23 -7.26
CA GLU A 186 26.68 26.78 -6.05
C GLU A 186 26.09 27.96 -5.27
N SER A 187 26.86 29.03 -5.06
CA SER A 187 26.42 30.18 -4.29
C SER A 187 25.20 30.88 -4.90
N GLU A 188 25.20 31.07 -6.22
CA GLU A 188 24.06 31.67 -6.94
C GLU A 188 22.81 30.81 -6.79
N LEU A 189 22.96 29.49 -6.95
CA LEU A 189 21.83 28.58 -6.81
C LEU A 189 21.32 28.53 -5.37
N VAL A 190 22.19 28.54 -4.35
CA VAL A 190 21.76 28.56 -2.95
C VAL A 190 20.89 29.78 -2.68
N SER A 191 21.34 30.97 -3.05
CA SER A 191 20.57 32.21 -2.86
C SER A 191 19.21 32.14 -3.56
N GLN A 192 19.17 31.70 -4.82
CA GLN A 192 17.92 31.54 -5.57
C GLN A 192 17.00 30.50 -4.93
N PHE A 193 17.55 29.36 -4.49
CA PHE A 193 16.79 28.27 -3.92
C PHE A 193 16.14 28.68 -2.60
N ILE A 194 16.88 29.39 -1.73
CA ILE A 194 16.39 29.91 -0.46
C ILE A 194 15.30 30.96 -0.70
N GLN A 195 15.53 31.88 -1.65
CA GLN A 195 14.53 32.89 -2.04
C GLN A 195 13.22 32.22 -2.50
N LEU A 196 13.31 31.25 -3.40
CA LEU A 196 12.12 30.51 -3.88
C LEU A 196 11.39 29.76 -2.76
N CYS A 197 12.13 29.21 -1.80
CA CYS A 197 11.49 28.59 -0.63
C CYS A 197 10.68 29.61 0.17
N SER A 198 11.22 30.83 0.34
CA SER A 198 10.55 31.93 1.02
C SER A 198 9.30 32.40 0.28
N GLU A 199 9.42 32.68 -1.03
CA GLU A 199 8.31 33.15 -1.86
C GLU A 199 7.13 32.17 -1.89
N LYS A 200 7.43 30.86 -1.89
CA LYS A 200 6.41 29.80 -1.94
C LYS A 200 5.84 29.45 -0.56
N GLN A 201 6.44 29.92 0.54
CA GLN A 201 6.09 29.50 1.89
C GLN A 201 4.61 29.72 2.22
N ASP A 202 4.08 30.92 1.95
CA ASP A 202 2.71 31.27 2.32
C ASP A 202 1.66 30.53 1.48
N GLU A 203 1.96 30.31 0.19
CA GLU A 203 1.12 29.48 -0.68
C GLU A 203 1.03 28.06 -0.14
N ILE A 204 2.17 27.49 0.26
CA ILE A 204 2.22 26.15 0.86
C ILE A 204 1.47 26.11 2.18
N LYS A 205 1.65 27.08 3.08
CA LYS A 205 0.89 27.16 4.34
C LYS A 205 -0.63 27.18 4.10
N LYS A 206 -1.10 27.96 3.11
CA LYS A 206 -2.52 27.98 2.71
C LYS A 206 -2.98 26.61 2.19
N TRP A 207 -2.17 25.94 1.38
CA TRP A 207 -2.45 24.59 0.90
C TRP A 207 -2.52 23.56 2.04
N GLU A 208 -1.59 23.61 3.00
CA GLU A 208 -1.59 22.74 4.18
C GLU A 208 -2.87 22.91 5.01
N ASN A 209 -3.27 24.16 5.25
CA ASN A 209 -4.50 24.49 5.97
C ASN A 209 -5.75 23.93 5.28
N LYS A 210 -5.86 24.08 3.95
CA LYS A 210 -6.98 23.51 3.16
C LYS A 210 -7.04 21.99 3.27
N ILE A 211 -5.90 21.31 3.25
CA ILE A 211 -5.86 19.84 3.44
C ILE A 211 -6.33 19.45 4.84
N GLN A 212 -5.92 20.19 5.86
CA GLN A 212 -6.34 19.91 7.23
C GLN A 212 -7.84 20.15 7.43
N GLN A 213 -8.40 21.21 6.87
CA GLN A 213 -9.85 21.48 6.90
C GLN A 213 -10.63 20.32 6.28
N LYS A 214 -10.27 19.91 5.06
CA LYS A 214 -10.93 18.77 4.38
C LYS A 214 -10.81 17.46 5.18
N ARG A 215 -9.67 17.23 5.85
CA ARG A 215 -9.51 16.06 6.72
C ARG A 215 -10.38 16.16 7.96
N ALA A 216 -10.49 17.33 8.57
CA ALA A 216 -11.33 17.54 9.75
C ALA A 216 -12.80 17.36 9.42
N GLU A 217 -13.27 17.91 8.29
CA GLU A 217 -14.62 17.70 7.76
C GLU A 217 -14.90 16.22 7.52
N PHE A 218 -13.99 15.50 6.86
CA PHE A 218 -14.13 14.07 6.63
C PHE A 218 -14.17 13.25 7.94
N VAL A 219 -13.39 13.63 8.94
CA VAL A 219 -13.41 12.97 10.27
C VAL A 219 -14.73 13.22 11.00
N LYS A 220 -15.35 14.39 10.83
CA LYS A 220 -16.67 14.67 11.39
C LYS A 220 -17.78 13.87 10.70
N LEU A 221 -17.68 13.65 9.39
CA LEU A 221 -18.67 12.88 8.61
C LEU A 221 -18.52 11.35 8.75
N LEU A 222 -17.35 10.88 9.18
CA LEU A 222 -17.03 9.45 9.28
C LEU A 222 -18.02 8.64 10.14
N PRO A 223 -18.42 9.10 11.35
CA PRO A 223 -19.41 8.39 12.16
C PRO A 223 -20.77 8.27 11.47
N GLU A 224 -21.27 9.35 10.87
CA GLU A 224 -22.55 9.36 10.18
C GLU A 224 -22.57 8.40 8.98
N LEU A 225 -21.51 8.41 8.18
CA LEU A 225 -21.35 7.47 7.06
C LEU A 225 -21.24 6.02 7.53
N GLN A 226 -20.64 5.79 8.70
CA GLN A 226 -20.53 4.47 9.30
C GLN A 226 -21.88 3.98 9.81
N ASP A 227 -22.67 4.84 10.43
CA ASP A 227 -24.01 4.50 10.90
C ASP A 227 -24.97 4.24 9.75
N GLN A 228 -24.94 5.07 8.68
CA GLN A 228 -25.69 4.84 7.45
C GLN A 228 -25.37 3.49 6.81
N LYS A 229 -24.08 3.13 6.76
CA LYS A 229 -23.63 1.83 6.27
C LYS A 229 -24.17 0.67 7.13
N GLN A 230 -24.00 0.74 8.45
CA GLN A 230 -24.45 -0.33 9.33
C GLN A 230 -25.98 -0.45 9.31
N GLY A 231 -26.70 0.66 9.22
CA GLY A 231 -28.15 0.69 9.04
C GLY A 231 -28.59 -0.03 7.77
N LEU A 232 -27.94 0.25 6.63
CA LEU A 232 -28.25 -0.43 5.37
C LEU A 232 -28.00 -1.94 5.43
N ILE A 233 -26.85 -2.36 5.95
CA ILE A 233 -26.50 -3.78 6.08
C ILE A 233 -27.55 -4.50 6.94
N ARG A 234 -27.94 -3.91 8.08
CA ARG A 234 -28.98 -4.46 8.96
C ARG A 234 -30.33 -4.56 8.26
N GLN A 235 -30.74 -3.52 7.53
CA GLN A 235 -31.98 -3.53 6.77
C GLN A 235 -32.00 -4.68 5.75
N MET A 236 -30.94 -4.80 4.93
CA MET A 236 -30.84 -5.84 3.91
C MET A 236 -30.87 -7.25 4.51
N LEU A 237 -30.16 -7.48 5.62
CA LEU A 237 -30.16 -8.76 6.32
C LEU A 237 -31.49 -9.07 7.01
N SER A 238 -32.26 -8.04 7.41
CA SER A 238 -33.60 -8.23 7.96
C SER A 238 -34.64 -8.58 6.89
N GLU A 239 -34.51 -8.00 5.69
CA GLU A 239 -35.38 -8.28 4.54
C GLU A 239 -35.06 -9.65 3.93
N ASN A 240 -33.77 -9.97 3.79
CA ASN A 240 -33.31 -11.26 3.31
C ASN A 240 -32.02 -11.69 4.06
N PRO A 241 -32.12 -12.59 5.05
CA PRO A 241 -30.95 -13.05 5.79
C PRO A 241 -29.89 -13.76 4.93
N TYR A 242 -30.26 -14.26 3.76
CA TYR A 242 -29.38 -14.99 2.83
C TYR A 242 -28.85 -14.11 1.69
N VAL A 243 -28.95 -12.78 1.81
CA VAL A 243 -28.41 -11.86 0.81
C VAL A 243 -26.90 -12.06 0.62
N THR A 244 -26.41 -12.02 -0.61
CA THR A 244 -25.00 -12.29 -0.91
C THR A 244 -24.11 -11.09 -0.57
N GLU A 245 -22.84 -11.37 -0.27
CA GLU A 245 -21.83 -10.33 -0.03
C GLU A 245 -21.74 -9.35 -1.22
N GLU A 246 -21.77 -9.89 -2.45
CA GLU A 246 -21.68 -9.10 -3.68
C GLU A 246 -22.85 -8.13 -3.83
N TYR A 247 -24.06 -8.56 -3.46
CA TYR A 247 -25.24 -7.70 -3.56
C TYR A 247 -25.20 -6.58 -2.52
N ILE A 248 -24.81 -6.88 -1.27
CA ILE A 248 -24.61 -5.84 -0.24
C ILE A 248 -23.52 -4.86 -0.67
N GLN A 249 -22.43 -5.35 -1.28
CA GLN A 249 -21.36 -4.51 -1.80
C GLN A 249 -21.85 -3.56 -2.90
N GLN A 250 -22.67 -4.04 -3.83
CA GLN A 250 -23.26 -3.23 -4.90
C GLN A 250 -24.18 -2.13 -4.33
N GLU A 251 -25.03 -2.47 -3.36
CA GLU A 251 -25.93 -1.49 -2.75
C GLU A 251 -25.20 -0.41 -1.95
N LEU A 252 -24.12 -0.78 -1.24
CA LEU A 252 -23.26 0.21 -0.59
C LEU A 252 -22.63 1.16 -1.60
N GLU A 253 -22.15 0.64 -2.74
CA GLU A 253 -21.58 1.45 -3.81
C GLU A 253 -22.63 2.38 -4.46
N ASN A 254 -23.85 1.88 -4.69
CA ASN A 254 -24.97 2.67 -5.23
C ASN A 254 -25.33 3.86 -4.32
N LYS A 255 -25.21 3.70 -3.00
CA LYS A 255 -25.44 4.78 -2.02
C LYS A 255 -24.19 5.64 -1.75
N GLY A 256 -23.09 5.42 -2.47
CA GLY A 256 -21.84 6.17 -2.27
C GLY A 256 -21.14 5.89 -0.94
N LEU A 257 -21.50 4.79 -0.28
CA LEU A 257 -20.91 4.36 0.98
C LEU A 257 -19.65 3.53 0.74
N TYR A 258 -18.80 3.44 1.75
CA TYR A 258 -17.61 2.59 1.67
C TYR A 258 -17.98 1.12 1.75
N GLY A 259 -17.34 0.30 0.89
CA GLY A 259 -17.62 -1.14 0.77
C GLY A 259 -17.42 -1.95 2.05
N LEU A 260 -17.82 -3.22 2.00
CA LEU A 260 -17.74 -4.16 3.11
C LEU A 260 -16.32 -4.34 3.62
N GLY A 261 -16.13 -4.02 4.91
CA GLY A 261 -14.90 -4.30 5.62
C GLY A 261 -14.87 -5.75 6.10
N THR A 262 -13.70 -6.22 6.52
CA THR A 262 -13.52 -7.59 7.01
C THR A 262 -14.45 -7.92 8.18
N LYS A 263 -14.67 -6.97 9.10
CA LYS A 263 -15.60 -7.14 10.24
C LYS A 263 -17.05 -7.31 9.78
N ASP A 264 -17.49 -6.51 8.81
CA ASP A 264 -18.86 -6.58 8.28
C ASP A 264 -19.11 -7.94 7.62
N LYS A 265 -18.14 -8.41 6.83
CA LYS A 265 -18.21 -9.74 6.18
C LYS A 265 -18.31 -10.87 7.19
N LEU A 266 -17.51 -10.83 8.25
CA LEU A 266 -17.57 -11.83 9.32
C LEU A 266 -18.96 -11.84 9.98
N GLN A 267 -19.52 -10.67 10.30
CA GLN A 267 -20.86 -10.58 10.90
C GLN A 267 -21.95 -11.13 9.98
N ILE A 268 -21.89 -10.85 8.68
CA ILE A 268 -22.81 -11.41 7.68
C ILE A 268 -22.71 -12.94 7.65
N TYR A 269 -21.49 -13.48 7.57
CA TYR A 269 -21.28 -14.92 7.52
C TYR A 269 -21.67 -15.63 8.81
N ASP A 270 -21.35 -15.06 9.98
CA ASP A 270 -21.72 -15.64 11.28
C ASP A 270 -23.26 -15.69 11.44
N LEU A 271 -23.98 -14.64 11.02
CA LEU A 271 -25.44 -14.65 10.98
C LEU A 271 -25.99 -15.74 10.05
N GLN A 272 -25.51 -15.80 8.81
CA GLN A 272 -25.96 -16.80 7.84
C GLN A 272 -25.66 -18.24 8.30
N LEU A 273 -24.49 -18.46 8.89
CA LEU A 273 -24.10 -19.75 9.47
C LEU A 273 -25.04 -20.16 10.59
N SER A 274 -25.35 -19.26 11.52
CA SER A 274 -26.27 -19.55 12.63
C SER A 274 -27.65 -19.98 12.13
N LEU A 275 -28.19 -19.27 11.13
CA LEU A 275 -29.49 -19.59 10.54
C LEU A 275 -29.49 -20.94 9.83
N HIS A 276 -28.45 -21.23 9.02
CA HIS A 276 -28.34 -22.51 8.34
C HIS A 276 -28.14 -23.69 9.31
N LYS A 277 -27.39 -23.50 10.40
CA LYS A 277 -27.24 -24.50 11.47
C LYS A 277 -28.57 -24.82 12.15
N VAL A 278 -29.34 -23.80 12.53
CA VAL A 278 -30.68 -23.99 13.13
C VAL A 278 -31.62 -24.75 12.18
N LEU A 279 -31.62 -24.40 10.89
CA LEU A 279 -32.42 -25.11 9.88
C LEU A 279 -31.96 -26.57 9.71
N LEU A 280 -30.66 -26.80 9.69
CA LEU A 280 -30.08 -28.14 9.60
C LEU A 280 -30.49 -29.00 10.79
N ASP A 281 -30.34 -28.48 12.00
CA ASP A 281 -30.69 -29.18 13.24
C ASP A 281 -32.19 -29.49 13.31
N SER A 282 -33.05 -28.54 12.91
CA SER A 282 -34.50 -28.76 12.80
C SER A 282 -34.84 -29.89 11.83
N LYS A 283 -34.18 -29.94 10.67
CA LYS A 283 -34.40 -31.00 9.67
C LYS A 283 -33.88 -32.36 10.15
N LYS A 284 -32.72 -32.40 10.81
CA LYS A 284 -32.14 -33.61 11.42
C LYS A 284 -33.03 -34.14 12.54
N ALA A 285 -33.52 -33.27 13.42
CA ALA A 285 -34.46 -33.63 14.48
C ALA A 285 -35.77 -34.19 13.91
N LYS A 286 -36.30 -33.59 12.84
CA LYS A 286 -37.49 -34.11 12.15
C LYS A 286 -37.27 -35.50 11.56
N LEU A 287 -36.09 -35.74 10.97
CA LEU A 287 -35.72 -37.05 10.44
C LEU A 287 -35.56 -38.09 11.57
N TYR A 288 -34.89 -37.72 12.66
CA TYR A 288 -34.71 -38.58 13.83
C TYR A 288 -36.04 -38.96 14.47
N ASN A 289 -36.91 -37.98 14.75
CA ASN A 289 -38.23 -38.22 15.34
C ASN A 289 -39.14 -39.06 14.44
N SER A 290 -38.93 -39.01 13.12
CA SER A 290 -39.69 -39.87 12.20
C SER A 290 -39.29 -41.34 12.24
N MET A 291 -38.13 -41.68 12.81
CA MET A 291 -37.58 -43.04 12.93
C MET A 291 -37.75 -43.66 14.33
N LEU A 292 -38.67 -43.13 15.15
CA LEU A 292 -38.97 -43.68 16.48
C LEU A 292 -39.27 -45.19 16.39
N PHE A 293 -38.59 -45.98 17.21
CA PHE A 293 -38.67 -47.45 17.26
C PHE A 293 -38.20 -48.20 16.00
N GLY A 294 -37.36 -47.59 15.16
CA GLY A 294 -36.74 -48.26 14.01
C GLY A 294 -37.67 -48.44 12.80
N GLN A 295 -38.90 -47.93 12.86
CA GLN A 295 -39.83 -47.86 11.74
C GLN A 295 -40.06 -46.39 11.36
N SER A 296 -39.82 -46.07 10.08
CA SER A 296 -40.06 -44.72 9.56
C SER A 296 -41.56 -44.46 9.46
N THR A 297 -42.04 -43.45 10.18
CA THR A 297 -43.41 -42.93 10.04
C THR A 297 -43.62 -42.14 8.74
N LEU A 298 -42.54 -41.88 7.99
CA LEU A 298 -42.57 -41.23 6.69
C LEU A 298 -42.56 -42.25 5.56
N SER A 299 -43.33 -42.01 4.51
CA SER A 299 -43.17 -42.74 3.24
C SER A 299 -41.73 -42.58 2.72
N ALA A 300 -41.17 -43.62 2.09
CA ALA A 300 -39.80 -43.60 1.54
C ALA A 300 -39.48 -42.36 0.67
N GLN A 301 -40.45 -41.88 -0.12
CA GLN A 301 -40.28 -40.68 -0.94
C GLN A 301 -40.13 -39.39 -0.12
N LYS A 302 -40.87 -39.25 0.99
CA LYS A 302 -40.77 -38.11 1.92
C LYS A 302 -39.46 -38.13 2.69
N GLU A 303 -39.01 -39.31 3.11
CA GLU A 303 -37.72 -39.48 3.76
C GLU A 303 -36.56 -39.11 2.83
N LYS A 304 -36.56 -39.61 1.58
CA LYS A 304 -35.56 -39.24 0.57
C LYS A 304 -35.53 -37.73 0.33
N LYS A 305 -36.68 -37.07 0.22
CA LYS A 305 -36.77 -35.60 0.10
C LYS A 305 -36.18 -34.89 1.31
N LEU A 306 -36.41 -35.38 2.52
CA LEU A 306 -35.88 -34.78 3.75
C LEU A 306 -34.36 -34.95 3.85
N ARG A 307 -33.83 -36.13 3.52
CA ARG A 307 -32.38 -36.40 3.44
C ARG A 307 -31.68 -35.49 2.42
N ASN A 308 -32.27 -35.32 1.23
CA ASN A 308 -31.74 -34.36 0.24
C ASN A 308 -31.73 -32.92 0.78
N LYS A 309 -32.79 -32.51 1.48
CA LYS A 309 -32.86 -31.18 2.12
C LYS A 309 -31.83 -31.00 3.23
N ILE A 310 -31.44 -32.07 3.94
CA ILE A 310 -30.37 -32.03 4.96
C ILE A 310 -29.03 -31.84 4.26
N MET A 311 -28.73 -32.67 3.25
CA MET A 311 -27.48 -32.60 2.47
C MET A 311 -27.24 -31.20 1.89
N ILE A 312 -28.27 -30.58 1.29
CA ILE A 312 -28.18 -29.21 0.75
C ILE A 312 -27.84 -28.18 1.84
N GLU A 313 -28.38 -28.32 3.06
CA GLU A 313 -28.02 -27.40 4.15
C GLU A 313 -26.61 -27.67 4.68
N GLU A 314 -26.18 -28.93 4.74
CA GLU A 314 -24.81 -29.27 5.14
C GLU A 314 -23.78 -28.68 4.17
N GLU A 315 -24.04 -28.76 2.87
CA GLU A 315 -23.21 -28.12 1.84
C GLU A 315 -23.13 -26.61 2.05
N LYS A 316 -24.27 -25.94 2.32
CA LYS A 316 -24.30 -24.49 2.57
C LYS A 316 -23.55 -24.09 3.85
N VAL A 317 -23.73 -24.85 4.94
CA VAL A 317 -22.98 -24.60 6.20
C VAL A 317 -21.48 -24.72 5.94
N ASN A 318 -21.05 -25.77 5.23
CA ASN A 318 -19.65 -25.99 4.92
C ASN A 318 -19.08 -24.87 4.03
N GLU A 319 -19.79 -24.48 2.97
CA GLU A 319 -19.37 -23.39 2.08
C GLU A 319 -19.20 -22.07 2.84
N LEU A 320 -20.19 -21.70 3.66
CA LEU A 320 -20.13 -20.48 4.48
C LEU A 320 -19.02 -20.55 5.53
N GLN A 321 -18.77 -21.72 6.13
CA GLN A 321 -17.72 -21.89 7.12
C GLN A 321 -16.34 -21.70 6.49
N VAL A 322 -16.13 -22.20 5.27
CA VAL A 322 -14.90 -21.98 4.49
C VAL A 322 -14.72 -20.49 4.20
N LYS A 323 -15.73 -19.81 3.65
CA LYS A 323 -15.67 -18.37 3.35
C LYS A 323 -15.37 -17.54 4.61
N ARG A 324 -16.05 -17.84 5.72
CA ARG A 324 -15.84 -17.19 7.02
C ARG A 324 -14.40 -17.37 7.50
N ASN A 325 -13.86 -18.59 7.41
CA ASN A 325 -12.49 -18.90 7.82
C ASN A 325 -11.45 -18.17 6.95
N GLU A 326 -11.64 -18.10 5.64
CA GLU A 326 -10.76 -17.35 4.74
C GLU A 326 -10.71 -15.85 5.11
N VAL A 327 -11.86 -15.26 5.43
CA VAL A 327 -11.96 -13.87 5.84
C VAL A 327 -11.33 -13.65 7.22
N ALA A 328 -11.54 -14.59 8.16
CA ALA A 328 -10.96 -14.54 9.49
C ALA A 328 -9.43 -14.64 9.46
N GLU A 329 -8.86 -15.53 8.65
CA GLU A 329 -7.40 -15.65 8.50
C GLU A 329 -6.79 -14.40 7.86
N LYS A 330 -7.44 -13.82 6.85
CA LYS A 330 -7.04 -12.51 6.29
C LYS A 330 -7.06 -11.43 7.38
N PHE A 331 -8.04 -11.44 8.28
CA PHE A 331 -8.11 -10.52 9.41
C PHE A 331 -6.94 -10.74 10.38
N LYS A 332 -6.69 -11.98 10.83
CA LYS A 332 -5.59 -12.30 11.75
C LYS A 332 -4.23 -11.90 11.18
N VAL A 333 -3.97 -12.14 9.90
CA VAL A 333 -2.72 -11.73 9.24
C VAL A 333 -2.54 -10.22 9.25
N LEU A 334 -3.62 -9.46 9.04
CA LEU A 334 -3.61 -7.99 9.05
C LEU A 334 -3.48 -7.40 10.46
N PHE A 335 -3.95 -8.12 11.50
CA PHE A 335 -4.03 -7.65 12.88
C PHE A 335 -3.23 -8.51 13.88
N LYS A 336 -2.13 -9.15 13.44
CA LYS A 336 -1.23 -10.07 14.19
C LYS A 336 -0.77 -9.66 15.60
N LYS A 337 -1.14 -8.49 16.13
CA LYS A 337 -0.81 -8.00 17.47
C LYS A 337 -2.02 -7.57 18.31
N GLN A 338 -3.26 -7.80 17.86
CA GLN A 338 -4.44 -7.60 18.70
C GLN A 338 -4.88 -8.96 19.25
N GLU A 339 -4.46 -9.27 20.47
CA GLU A 339 -5.03 -10.31 21.33
C GLU A 339 -6.46 -9.90 21.73
N ILE A 340 -7.38 -9.82 20.77
CA ILE A 340 -8.79 -9.60 21.07
C ILE A 340 -9.58 -10.44 20.06
N PHE A 341 -10.61 -11.12 20.55
CA PHE A 341 -11.52 -12.04 19.87
C PHE A 341 -11.14 -13.53 19.96
N ASP A 342 -11.02 -14.02 21.19
CA ASP A 342 -11.76 -15.23 21.56
C ASP A 342 -13.19 -14.78 21.93
N ILE A 343 -14.17 -15.17 21.11
CA ILE A 343 -15.60 -15.20 21.45
C ILE A 343 -16.04 -16.66 21.25
#